data_AF-A0A2E8F0T9-F1
#
_entry.id   AF-A0A2E8F0T9-F1
#
_cell.length_a   1.000
_cell.length_b   1.000
_cell.length_c   1.000
_cell.angle_alpha   90.00
_cell.angle_beta   90.00
_cell.angle_gamma   90.00
#
_symmetry.space_group_name_H-M   'P 1'
#
loop_
_entity.id
_entity.type
_entity.pdbx_description
1 polymer ?
#
loop_
_entity_poly.entity_id
_entity_poly.type
_entity_poly.pdbx_seq_one_letter_code
_entity_poly.pdbx_strand_id
1 'polypeptide(L)'
;MAEFERCIIDPGSLPSWEAPDGSRRVQGLISAESCGAEDLAAGLWWLHPGEECEPDVHPDASELYYVVSGQGVLRLGDEKYEVRAGMTIYIPMGVEHQTCNTGDEDLCYYWAFAPPPSGPSKAEEQGWKQVS
;
A
#
# COMPACT_ATOMS: atom_id res chain seq x y z
N MET A 1 4.61 -3.88 -29.85
CA MET A 1 4.39 -4.30 -28.46
C MET A 1 3.24 -5.27 -28.45
N ALA A 2 3.34 -6.35 -27.70
CA ALA A 2 2.25 -7.30 -27.58
C ALA A 2 1.09 -6.66 -26.79
N GLU A 3 -0.15 -7.03 -27.11
CA GLU A 3 -1.38 -6.43 -26.53
C GLU A 3 -1.37 -6.37 -24.99
N PHE A 4 -0.81 -7.41 -24.36
CA PHE A 4 -0.80 -7.56 -22.90
C PHE A 4 0.56 -7.31 -22.24
N GLU A 5 1.56 -6.84 -23.00
CA GLU A 5 2.92 -6.61 -22.49
C GLU A 5 2.93 -5.63 -21.31
N ARG A 6 2.10 -4.58 -21.38
CA ARG A 6 1.93 -3.59 -20.31
C ARG A 6 1.32 -4.15 -19.02
N CYS A 7 0.68 -5.32 -19.09
CA CYS A 7 0.07 -5.98 -17.93
C CYS A 7 1.07 -6.86 -17.16
N ILE A 8 2.28 -7.06 -17.70
CA ILE A 8 3.36 -7.81 -17.06
C ILE A 8 4.34 -6.80 -16.47
N ILE A 9 4.28 -6.62 -15.16
CA ILE A 9 4.97 -5.53 -14.47
C ILE A 9 6.13 -6.08 -13.67
N ASP A 10 7.34 -5.66 -14.03
CA ASP A 10 8.52 -5.79 -13.18
C ASP A 10 8.56 -4.59 -12.22
N PRO A 11 8.45 -4.76 -10.89
CA PRO A 11 8.55 -3.65 -9.95
C PRO A 11 9.84 -2.82 -10.12
N GLY A 12 10.94 -3.42 -10.57
CA GLY A 12 12.19 -2.69 -10.84
C GLY A 12 12.12 -1.71 -12.01
N SER A 13 11.05 -1.77 -12.82
CA SER A 13 10.82 -0.88 -13.97
C SER A 13 9.99 0.36 -13.63
N LEU A 14 9.42 0.43 -12.41
CA LEU A 14 8.55 1.52 -11.97
C LEU A 14 9.17 2.28 -10.80
N PRO A 15 8.90 3.59 -10.69
CA PRO A 15 9.40 4.38 -9.59
C PRO A 15 8.77 3.96 -8.27
N SER A 16 9.44 4.31 -7.17
CA SER A 16 8.88 4.25 -5.82
C SER A 16 8.96 5.63 -5.17
N TRP A 17 8.10 5.85 -4.19
CA TRP A 17 7.94 7.13 -3.51
C TRP A 17 8.14 6.95 -2.01
N GLU A 18 8.87 7.86 -1.39
CA GLU A 18 9.16 7.86 0.05
C GLU A 18 8.46 9.03 0.75
N ALA A 19 7.91 8.74 1.92
CA ALA A 19 7.24 9.71 2.76
C ALA A 19 8.23 10.81 3.21
N PRO A 20 7.79 12.07 3.40
CA PRO A 20 8.68 13.16 3.79
C PRO A 20 9.42 12.94 5.13
N ASP A 21 8.84 12.18 6.04
CA ASP A 21 9.42 11.79 7.33
C ASP A 21 10.33 10.55 7.25
N GLY A 22 10.41 9.91 6.08
CA GLY A 22 11.18 8.68 5.89
C GLY A 22 10.60 7.46 6.60
N SER A 23 9.35 7.50 7.05
CA SER A 23 8.71 6.39 7.78
C SER A 23 8.37 5.20 6.88
N ARG A 24 8.00 5.50 5.63
CA ARG A 24 7.47 4.51 4.68
C ARG A 24 7.78 4.83 3.22
N ARG A 25 7.78 3.77 2.41
CA ARG A 25 7.90 3.81 0.96
C ARG A 25 6.71 3.12 0.31
N VAL A 26 6.23 3.64 -0.82
CA VAL A 26 5.16 3.03 -1.63
C VAL A 26 5.64 2.87 -3.07
N GLN A 27 5.08 1.89 -3.76
CA GLN A 27 5.27 1.68 -5.19
C GLN A 27 3.96 1.20 -5.79
N GLY A 28 3.27 2.09 -6.51
CA GLY A 28 2.14 1.72 -7.38
C GLY A 28 2.61 0.85 -8.54
N LEU A 29 2.00 -0.32 -8.69
CA LEU A 29 2.31 -1.26 -9.76
C LEU A 29 1.15 -1.30 -10.77
N ILE A 30 -0.09 -1.41 -10.32
CA ILE A 30 -1.29 -1.43 -11.15
C ILE A 30 -2.00 -0.08 -11.03
N SER A 31 -2.14 0.63 -12.15
CA SER A 31 -2.94 1.85 -12.30
C SER A 31 -3.33 2.07 -13.78
N ALA A 32 -4.10 3.12 -14.03
CA ALA A 32 -4.42 3.57 -15.38
C ALA A 32 -3.16 3.97 -16.17
N GLU A 33 -2.22 4.63 -15.50
CA GLU A 33 -0.94 5.07 -16.07
C GLU A 33 0.01 3.89 -16.36
N SER A 34 0.10 2.92 -15.44
CA SER A 34 1.07 1.82 -15.59
C SER A 34 0.62 0.77 -16.61
N CYS A 35 -0.65 0.37 -16.59
CA CYS A 35 -1.16 -0.74 -17.39
C CYS A 35 -2.58 -0.53 -17.94
N GLY A 36 -3.19 0.64 -17.72
CA GLY A 36 -4.53 0.97 -18.21
C GLY A 36 -5.67 0.38 -17.38
N ALA A 37 -5.43 0.02 -16.11
CA ALA A 37 -6.46 -0.47 -15.21
C ALA A 37 -7.21 0.70 -14.56
N GLU A 38 -8.53 0.74 -14.74
CA GLU A 38 -9.42 1.76 -14.13
C GLU A 38 -10.25 1.19 -12.98
N ASP A 39 -10.38 -0.13 -12.92
CA ASP A 39 -11.18 -0.90 -11.95
C ASP A 39 -10.34 -1.51 -10.82
N LEU A 40 -9.02 -1.39 -10.90
CA LEU A 40 -8.07 -1.97 -9.96
C LEU A 40 -6.86 -1.05 -9.81
N ALA A 41 -6.44 -0.83 -8.56
CA ALA A 41 -5.12 -0.30 -8.25
C ALA A 41 -4.43 -1.23 -7.26
N ALA A 42 -3.13 -1.43 -7.41
CA ALA A 42 -2.36 -2.29 -6.52
C ALA A 42 -0.89 -1.91 -6.52
N GLY A 43 -0.18 -2.33 -5.49
CA GLY A 43 1.24 -2.06 -5.39
C GLY A 43 1.88 -2.67 -4.17
N LEU A 44 3.10 -2.21 -3.90
CA LEU A 44 3.84 -2.53 -2.70
C LEU A 44 3.91 -1.31 -1.80
N TRP A 45 3.92 -1.52 -0.48
CA TRP A 45 4.34 -0.50 0.45
C TRP A 45 5.11 -1.11 1.62
N TRP A 46 6.07 -0.35 2.13
CA TRP A 46 7.00 -0.73 3.17
C TRP A 46 6.93 0.28 4.30
N LEU A 47 6.84 -0.20 5.54
CA LEU A 47 6.95 0.59 6.75
C LEU A 47 8.23 0.19 7.49
N HIS A 48 9.08 1.15 7.82
CA HIS A 48 10.38 0.88 8.44
C HIS A 48 10.24 0.41 9.90
N PRO A 49 11.23 -0.32 10.45
CA PRO A 49 11.20 -0.81 11.83
C PRO A 49 10.94 0.30 12.86
N GLY A 50 9.98 0.08 13.75
CA GLY A 50 9.65 1.02 14.82
C GLY A 50 8.75 2.19 14.40
N GLU A 51 8.42 2.31 13.12
CA GLU A 51 7.54 3.36 12.60
C GLU A 51 6.06 2.96 12.66
N GLU A 52 5.19 3.97 12.67
CA GLU A 52 3.75 3.83 12.47
C GLU A 52 3.27 4.80 11.39
N CYS A 53 2.33 4.37 10.56
CA CYS A 53 1.73 5.28 9.58
C CYS A 53 0.65 6.14 10.24
N GLU A 54 0.34 7.30 9.65
CA GLU A 54 -0.90 8.02 10.02
C GLU A 54 -2.13 7.14 9.76
N PRO A 55 -3.19 7.23 10.60
CA PRO A 55 -4.45 6.56 10.33
C PRO A 55 -4.99 6.88 8.93
N ASP A 56 -5.63 5.89 8.31
CA ASP A 56 -6.24 6.04 6.99
C ASP A 56 -7.68 5.54 6.97
N VAL A 57 -8.46 6.11 6.06
CA VAL A 57 -9.84 5.70 5.81
C VAL A 57 -10.21 6.03 4.37
N HIS A 58 -10.80 5.04 3.69
CA HIS A 58 -11.31 5.18 2.33
C HIS A 58 -12.84 5.02 2.36
N PRO A 59 -13.63 6.11 2.24
CA PRO A 59 -15.09 6.05 2.36
C PRO A 59 -15.79 5.33 1.21
N ASP A 60 -15.13 5.16 0.07
CA ASP A 60 -15.69 4.67 -1.20
C ASP A 60 -14.94 3.47 -1.80
N ALA A 61 -13.92 2.93 -1.10
CA ALA A 61 -13.19 1.74 -1.52
C ALA A 61 -12.87 0.82 -0.33
N SER A 62 -12.93 -0.49 -0.57
CA SER A 62 -12.32 -1.49 0.31
C SER A 62 -10.89 -1.77 -0.11
N GLU A 63 -10.06 -2.23 0.83
CA GLU A 63 -8.65 -2.50 0.59
C GLU A 63 -8.27 -3.93 1.00
N LEU A 64 -7.32 -4.50 0.28
CA LEU A 64 -6.67 -5.75 0.65
C LEU A 64 -5.22 -5.47 0.99
N TYR A 65 -4.73 -6.05 2.08
CA TYR A 65 -3.30 -6.25 2.30
C TYR A 65 -2.97 -7.73 2.29
N TYR A 66 -1.88 -8.09 1.62
CA TYR A 66 -1.17 -9.34 1.81
C TYR A 66 0.21 -9.04 2.39
N VAL A 67 0.53 -9.61 3.55
CA VAL A 67 1.83 -9.40 4.19
C VAL A 67 2.90 -10.18 3.43
N VAL A 68 3.79 -9.47 2.72
CA VAL A 68 4.87 -10.06 1.93
C VAL A 68 6.05 -10.43 2.84
N SER A 69 6.46 -9.53 3.74
CA SER A 69 7.57 -9.70 4.69
C SER A 69 7.33 -8.89 5.96
N GLY A 70 8.10 -9.16 7.02
CA GLY A 70 7.98 -8.46 8.30
C GLY A 70 6.77 -8.86 9.13
N GLN A 71 6.58 -8.11 10.20
CA GLN A 71 5.50 -8.26 11.16
C GLN A 71 5.15 -6.93 11.82
N GLY A 72 3.95 -6.83 12.36
CA GLY A 72 3.49 -5.60 13.00
C GLY A 72 2.17 -5.76 13.73
N VAL A 73 1.61 -4.62 14.08
CA VAL A 73 0.25 -4.51 14.61
C VAL A 73 -0.57 -3.65 13.65
N LEU A 74 -1.68 -4.21 13.19
CA LEU A 74 -2.71 -3.48 12.46
C LEU A 74 -3.82 -3.09 13.45
N ARG A 75 -4.11 -1.79 13.57
CA ARG A 75 -5.39 -1.32 14.10
C ARG A 75 -6.41 -1.32 12.97
N LEU A 76 -7.57 -1.93 13.20
CA LEU A 76 -8.72 -1.94 12.31
C LEU A 76 -9.97 -1.57 13.13
N GLY A 77 -10.52 -0.38 12.91
CA GLY A 77 -11.46 0.23 13.83
C GLY A 77 -10.83 0.43 15.22
N ASP A 78 -11.49 -0.08 16.26
CA ASP A 78 -11.01 0.00 17.64
C ASP A 78 -10.13 -1.20 18.07
N GLU A 79 -9.98 -2.21 17.20
CA GLU A 79 -9.31 -3.46 17.51
C GLU A 79 -7.88 -3.50 16.95
N LYS A 80 -7.00 -4.22 17.65
CA LYS A 80 -5.60 -4.42 17.25
C LYS A 80 -5.32 -5.89 16.99
N TYR A 81 -4.63 -6.15 15.89
CA TYR A 81 -4.29 -7.51 15.45
C TYR A 81 -2.80 -7.60 15.12
N GLU A 82 -2.15 -8.66 15.59
CA GLU A 82 -0.80 -9.00 15.12
C GLU A 82 -0.88 -9.53 13.69
N VAL A 83 -0.03 -9.00 12.82
CA VAL A 83 0.08 -9.39 11.42
C VAL A 83 1.52 -9.77 11.10
N ARG A 84 1.69 -10.76 10.22
CA ARG A 84 3.00 -11.27 9.80
C ARG A 84 2.93 -11.88 8.40
N ALA A 85 4.09 -12.07 7.79
CA ALA A 85 4.24 -12.65 6.46
C ALA A 85 3.30 -13.85 6.20
N GLY A 86 2.65 -13.82 5.04
CA GLY A 86 1.68 -14.82 4.58
C GLY A 86 0.23 -14.58 5.02
N MET A 87 -0.05 -13.58 5.87
CA MET A 87 -1.43 -13.23 6.23
C MET A 87 -2.09 -12.33 5.18
N THR A 88 -3.40 -12.46 5.05
CA THR A 88 -4.25 -11.60 4.22
C THR A 88 -5.21 -10.84 5.12
N ILE A 89 -5.37 -9.55 4.84
CA ILE A 89 -6.23 -8.64 5.55
C ILE A 89 -7.21 -8.05 4.54
N TYR A 90 -8.49 -8.08 4.89
CA TYR A 90 -9.53 -7.33 4.20
C TYR A 90 -9.92 -6.14 5.09
N ILE A 91 -9.79 -4.94 4.55
CA ILE A 91 -10.15 -3.68 5.20
C ILE A 91 -11.48 -3.24 4.57
N PRO A 92 -12.60 -3.30 5.30
CA PRO A 92 -13.88 -2.88 4.78
C PRO A 92 -13.89 -1.37 4.50
N MET A 93 -14.67 -0.98 3.49
CA MET A 93 -14.93 0.43 3.16
C MET A 93 -15.36 1.23 4.40
N GLY A 94 -14.80 2.42 4.57
CA GLY A 94 -15.13 3.33 5.67
C GLY A 94 -14.60 2.91 7.05
N VAL A 95 -13.79 1.84 7.15
CA VAL A 95 -13.15 1.44 8.40
C VAL A 95 -11.77 2.09 8.50
N GLU A 96 -11.57 2.88 9.56
CA GLU A 96 -10.26 3.44 9.87
C GLU A 96 -9.26 2.31 10.16
N HIS A 97 -8.05 2.43 9.61
CA HIS A 97 -6.98 1.49 9.86
C HIS A 97 -5.63 2.19 10.02
N GLN A 98 -4.72 1.58 10.77
CA GLN A 98 -3.36 2.08 10.99
C GLN A 98 -2.41 0.91 11.19
N THR A 99 -1.25 0.93 10.55
CA THR A 99 -0.20 -0.06 10.77
C THR A 99 0.94 0.52 11.61
N CYS A 100 1.41 -0.28 12.57
CA CYS A 100 2.68 -0.08 13.27
C CYS A 100 3.61 -1.27 12.99
N ASN A 101 4.85 -1.00 12.59
CA ASN A 101 5.87 -2.03 12.44
C ASN A 101 6.55 -2.29 13.78
N THR A 102 6.29 -3.46 14.36
CA THR A 102 6.84 -3.89 15.66
C THR A 102 8.02 -4.85 15.51
N GLY A 103 8.47 -5.12 14.28
CA GLY A 103 9.61 -5.97 13.96
C GLY A 103 10.93 -5.20 13.85
N ASP A 104 11.96 -5.92 13.41
CA ASP A 104 13.32 -5.43 13.16
C ASP A 104 13.68 -5.36 11.66
N GLU A 105 12.76 -5.72 10.78
CA GLU A 105 12.82 -5.58 9.32
C GLU A 105 11.64 -4.78 8.77
N ASP A 106 11.73 -4.32 7.52
CA ASP A 106 10.62 -3.63 6.86
C ASP A 106 9.37 -4.53 6.79
N LEU A 107 8.26 -4.00 7.28
CA LEU A 107 6.94 -4.60 7.07
C LEU A 107 6.46 -4.22 5.69
N CYS A 108 6.36 -5.22 4.81
CA CYS A 108 5.96 -5.04 3.41
C CYS A 108 4.58 -5.63 3.17
N TYR A 109 3.68 -4.84 2.58
CA TYR A 109 2.42 -5.35 2.07
C TYR A 109 2.34 -5.24 0.55
N TYR A 110 1.70 -6.23 -0.06
CA TYR A 110 1.04 -6.04 -1.34
C TYR A 110 -0.37 -5.52 -1.07
N TRP A 111 -0.65 -4.30 -1.52
CA TRP A 111 -1.94 -3.65 -1.33
C TRP A 111 -2.75 -3.67 -2.62
N ALA A 112 -4.08 -3.69 -2.50
CA ALA A 112 -4.98 -3.57 -3.64
C ALA A 112 -6.32 -2.91 -3.29
N PHE A 113 -6.84 -2.13 -4.22
CA PHE A 113 -8.17 -1.54 -4.23
C PHE A 113 -8.94 -1.96 -5.47
N ALA A 114 -10.22 -2.30 -5.33
CA ALA A 114 -11.09 -2.62 -6.45
C ALA A 114 -12.55 -2.15 -6.16
N PRO A 115 -12.99 -0.99 -6.67
CA PRO A 115 -12.21 -0.01 -7.44
C PRO A 115 -11.24 0.80 -6.57
N PRO A 116 -10.31 1.57 -7.17
CA PRO A 116 -9.51 2.57 -6.46
C PRO A 116 -10.39 3.63 -5.77
N PRO A 117 -9.97 4.19 -4.61
CA PRO A 117 -10.67 5.29 -3.96
C PRO A 117 -10.65 6.55 -4.82
N SER A 118 -11.65 7.40 -4.65
CA SER A 118 -11.69 8.71 -5.33
C SER A 118 -10.69 9.69 -4.72
N GLY A 119 -10.12 10.55 -5.56
CA GLY A 119 -9.22 11.62 -5.15
C GLY A 119 -7.74 11.26 -5.31
N PRO A 120 -6.84 12.18 -4.95
CA PRO A 120 -5.41 11.94 -5.03
C PRO A 120 -4.96 10.89 -4.00
N SER A 121 -3.90 10.16 -4.31
CA SER A 121 -3.22 9.29 -3.35
C SER A 121 -2.55 10.12 -2.25
N LYS A 122 -2.34 9.52 -1.06
CA LYS A 122 -1.56 10.16 0.01
C LYS A 122 -0.16 10.61 -0.45
N ALA A 123 0.46 9.88 -1.37
CA ALA A 123 1.76 10.24 -1.91
C ALA A 123 1.71 11.56 -2.69
N GLU A 124 0.65 11.77 -3.47
CA GLU A 124 0.43 13.01 -4.22
C GLU A 124 0.02 14.16 -3.29
N GLU A 125 -0.91 13.92 -2.35
CA GLU A 125 -1.39 14.92 -1.39
C GLU A 125 -0.27 15.49 -0.52
N GLN A 126 0.64 14.61 -0.09
CA GLN A 126 1.71 14.96 0.85
C GLN A 126 3.04 15.28 0.15
N GLY A 127 3.09 15.25 -1.18
CA GLY A 127 4.27 15.59 -1.97
C GLY A 127 5.46 14.67 -1.71
N TRP A 128 5.23 13.36 -1.74
CA TRP A 128 6.26 12.35 -1.52
C TRP A 128 7.35 12.41 -2.57
N LYS A 129 8.57 12.04 -2.20
CA LYS A 129 9.74 12.12 -3.08
C LYS A 129 9.91 10.81 -3.83
N GLN A 130 10.10 10.90 -5.15
CA GLN A 130 10.52 9.75 -5.93
C GLN A 130 11.96 9.35 -5.53
N VAL A 131 12.17 8.08 -5.23
CA VAL A 131 13.46 7.54 -4.76
C VAL A 131 14.08 6.47 -5.67
N SER A 132 13.34 5.99 -6.67
CA SER A 132 13.84 5.10 -7.73
C SER A 132 13.20 5.37 -9.08
#